data_AF-A0A7W0U599-F1
#
_entry.id   AF-A0A7W0U599-F1
#
_cell.length_a   1.000
_cell.length_b   1.000
_cell.length_c   1.000
_cell.angle_alpha   90.00
_cell.angle_beta   90.00
_cell.angle_gamma   90.00
#
_symmetry.space_group_name_H-M   'P 1'
#
loop_
_entity.id
_entity.type
_entity.pdbx_description
1 polymer ?
#
loop_
_entity_poly.entity_id
_entity_poly.type
_entity_poly.pdbx_seq_one_letter_code
_entity_poly.pdbx_strand_id
1 'polypeptide(L)'
;MPRTVSRDGLPVVNLERSLVDAWTSLRPIRRRGPVIDAIRNRLTTPARVGAALAARPNIHAASELRHLLRLLEHGCHSELEIWGLQRVFVIPGIPLPQHQIRVAAEARVAHLDVGWPDVLLGVELDGAAAHTGRAQRERDCVATPGSPPAAG
;
A
#
# COMPACT_ATOMS: atom_id res chain seq x y z
N MET A 1 -27.58 11.95 -7.14
CA MET A 1 -27.88 11.00 -6.05
C MET A 1 -26.59 10.28 -5.68
N PRO A 2 -26.18 10.22 -4.40
CA PRO A 2 -24.98 9.46 -4.02
C PRO A 2 -25.20 7.99 -4.35
N ARG A 3 -24.23 7.33 -5.01
CA ARG A 3 -24.25 5.86 -5.16
C ARG A 3 -24.05 5.26 -3.78
N THR A 4 -25.06 4.57 -3.28
CA THR A 4 -25.01 3.78 -2.06
C THR A 4 -24.79 2.31 -2.39
N VAL A 5 -24.24 1.57 -1.44
CA VAL A 5 -24.15 0.11 -1.46
C VAL A 5 -24.81 -0.42 -0.18
N SER A 6 -25.41 -1.61 -0.23
CA SER A 6 -25.99 -2.21 0.98
C SER A 6 -24.90 -2.95 1.77
N ARG A 7 -24.86 -2.72 3.08
CA ARG A 7 -24.06 -3.46 4.06
C ARG A 7 -24.95 -3.79 5.25
N ASP A 8 -25.11 -5.07 5.55
CA ASP A 8 -25.98 -5.56 6.64
C ASP A 8 -27.39 -4.96 6.60
N GLY A 9 -27.96 -4.80 5.39
CA GLY A 9 -29.28 -4.21 5.18
C GLY A 9 -29.34 -2.68 5.22
N LEU A 10 -28.23 -2.00 5.56
CA LEU A 10 -28.16 -0.54 5.64
C LEU A 10 -27.54 0.05 4.36
N PRO A 11 -28.11 1.14 3.82
CA PRO A 11 -27.49 1.87 2.72
C PRO A 11 -26.27 2.64 3.25
N VAL A 12 -25.09 2.30 2.78
CA VAL A 12 -23.84 3.01 3.09
C VAL A 12 -23.29 3.69 1.84
N VAL A 13 -22.52 4.77 2.03
CA VAL A 13 -21.87 5.46 0.92
C VAL A 13 -20.79 4.56 0.32
N ASN A 14 -20.68 4.55 -1.01
CA ASN A 14 -19.62 3.84 -1.71
C ASN A 14 -18.22 4.23 -1.16
N LEU A 15 -17.34 3.24 -1.00
CA LEU A 15 -16.02 3.41 -0.37
C LEU A 15 -15.19 4.52 -1.02
N GLU A 16 -15.05 4.51 -2.35
CA GLU A 16 -14.25 5.50 -3.06
C GLU A 16 -14.78 6.91 -2.87
N ARG A 17 -16.11 7.05 -2.86
CA ARG A 17 -16.75 8.32 -2.54
C ARG A 17 -16.47 8.76 -1.09
N SER A 18 -16.61 7.85 -0.14
CA SER A 18 -16.32 8.10 1.29
C SER A 18 -14.87 8.54 1.51
N LEU A 19 -13.91 7.96 0.78
CA LEU A 19 -12.50 8.37 0.85
C LEU A 19 -12.30 9.81 0.34
N VAL A 20 -12.94 10.17 -0.78
CA VAL A 20 -12.86 11.55 -1.31
C VAL A 20 -13.56 12.54 -0.38
N ASP A 21 -14.71 12.19 0.19
CA ASP A 21 -15.39 13.01 1.21
C ASP A 21 -14.51 13.19 2.45
N ALA A 22 -13.97 12.10 3.02
CA ALA A 22 -13.08 12.15 4.17
C ALA A 22 -11.83 12.99 3.90
N TRP A 23 -11.26 12.92 2.69
CA TRP A 23 -10.12 13.75 2.30
C TRP A 23 -10.39 15.24 2.46
N THR A 24 -11.60 15.68 2.11
CA THR A 24 -12.00 17.09 2.21
C THR A 24 -12.31 17.54 3.62
N SER A 25 -12.77 16.62 4.48
CA SER A 25 -13.18 16.93 5.86
C SER A 25 -12.05 16.77 6.87
N LEU A 26 -11.04 15.94 6.58
CA LEU A 26 -9.93 15.66 7.48
C LEU A 26 -8.83 16.73 7.39
N ARG A 27 -8.16 16.96 8.52
CA ARG A 27 -6.97 17.82 8.57
C ARG A 27 -5.85 17.24 7.68
N PRO A 28 -4.95 18.07 7.11
CA PRO A 28 -3.88 17.61 6.23
C PRO A 28 -3.04 16.45 6.77
N ILE A 29 -2.78 16.41 8.08
CA ILE A 29 -2.01 15.36 8.74
C ILE A 29 -2.75 14.01 8.85
N ARG A 30 -4.08 13.99 8.71
CA ARG A 30 -4.92 12.78 8.88
C ARG A 30 -5.47 12.23 7.56
N ARG A 31 -5.58 13.04 6.51
CA ARG A 31 -6.29 12.66 5.28
C ARG A 31 -5.63 11.54 4.46
N ARG A 32 -4.31 11.35 4.59
CA ARG A 32 -3.56 10.34 3.81
C ARG A 32 -3.80 8.91 4.30
N GLY A 33 -3.82 8.70 5.62
CA GLY A 33 -3.96 7.38 6.26
C GLY A 33 -5.10 6.53 5.69
N PRO A 34 -6.36 7.00 5.69
CA PRO A 34 -7.49 6.21 5.17
C PRO A 34 -7.34 5.78 3.71
N VAL A 35 -6.75 6.62 2.86
CA VAL A 35 -6.53 6.32 1.44
C VAL A 35 -5.44 5.25 1.28
N ILE A 36 -4.32 5.42 2.00
CA ILE A 36 -3.22 4.44 2.02
C ILE A 36 -3.73 3.09 2.54
N ASP A 37 -4.44 3.08 3.67
CA ASP A 37 -4.94 1.87 4.30
C ASP A 37 -5.95 1.14 3.41
N ALA A 38 -6.87 1.84 2.75
CA ALA A 38 -7.86 1.23 1.88
C ALA A 38 -7.22 0.57 0.63
N ILE A 39 -6.20 1.22 0.04
CA ILE A 39 -5.49 0.69 -1.12
C ILE A 39 -4.55 -0.46 -0.72
N ARG A 40 -3.77 -0.30 0.35
CA ARG A 40 -2.90 -1.35 0.90
C ARG A 40 -3.67 -2.64 1.21
N ASN A 41 -4.85 -2.50 1.81
CA ASN A 41 -5.72 -3.65 2.14
C ASN A 41 -6.58 -4.12 0.96
N ARG A 42 -6.32 -3.64 -0.27
CA ARG A 42 -7.01 -4.04 -1.51
C ARG A 42 -8.53 -3.84 -1.47
N LEU A 43 -9.01 -2.91 -0.65
CA LEU A 43 -10.44 -2.56 -0.59
C LEU A 43 -10.85 -1.70 -1.79
N THR A 44 -9.90 -1.00 -2.40
CA THR A 44 -10.07 -0.24 -3.65
C THR A 44 -8.72 -0.10 -4.36
N THR A 45 -8.68 0.65 -5.46
CA THR A 45 -7.47 0.93 -6.24
C THR A 45 -7.27 2.45 -6.43
N PRO A 46 -6.03 2.91 -6.69
CA PRO A 46 -5.78 4.33 -6.99
C PRO A 46 -6.66 4.85 -8.13
N ALA A 47 -6.83 4.05 -9.20
CA ALA A 47 -7.68 4.39 -10.35
C ALA A 47 -9.15 4.59 -9.98
N ARG A 48 -9.72 3.73 -9.12
CA ARG A 48 -11.13 3.84 -8.69
C ARG A 48 -11.36 5.07 -7.82
N VAL A 49 -10.44 5.38 -6.92
CA VAL A 49 -10.48 6.63 -6.12
C VAL A 49 -10.30 7.86 -7.02
N GLY A 50 -9.41 7.78 -8.01
CA GLY A 50 -9.21 8.83 -9.02
C GLY A 50 -10.47 9.11 -9.83
N ALA A 51 -11.21 8.07 -10.24
CA ALA A 51 -12.49 8.22 -10.92
C ALA A 51 -13.55 8.87 -10.03
N ALA A 52 -13.63 8.48 -8.75
CA ALA A 52 -14.54 9.10 -7.79
C ALA A 52 -14.20 10.58 -7.52
N LEU A 53 -12.91 10.93 -7.53
CA LEU A 53 -12.45 12.30 -7.45
C LEU A 53 -12.80 13.10 -8.71
N ALA A 54 -12.60 12.54 -9.91
CA ALA A 54 -12.91 13.19 -11.18
C ALA A 54 -14.40 13.47 -11.35
N ALA A 55 -15.27 12.63 -10.78
CA ALA A 55 -16.72 12.85 -10.76
C ALA A 55 -17.16 14.02 -9.87
N ARG A 56 -16.22 14.73 -9.20
CA ARG A 56 -16.50 15.87 -8.31
C ARG A 56 -15.70 17.10 -8.72
N PRO A 57 -16.34 18.12 -9.28
CA PRO A 57 -15.68 19.41 -9.49
C PRO A 57 -15.39 20.10 -8.15
N ASN A 58 -14.34 20.94 -8.12
CA ASN A 58 -14.02 21.89 -7.03
C ASN A 58 -13.71 21.27 -5.66
N ILE A 59 -13.05 20.13 -5.65
CA ILE A 59 -12.59 19.49 -4.42
C ILE A 59 -11.33 20.17 -3.88
N HIS A 60 -11.42 20.68 -2.64
CA HIS A 60 -10.28 21.22 -1.91
C HIS A 60 -9.15 20.17 -1.83
N ALA A 61 -7.92 20.61 -2.12
CA ALA A 61 -6.73 19.75 -2.13
C ALA A 61 -6.82 18.52 -3.06
N ALA A 62 -7.56 18.61 -4.18
CA ALA A 62 -7.63 17.55 -5.18
C ALA A 62 -6.29 17.26 -5.87
N SER A 63 -5.42 18.27 -6.02
CA SER A 63 -4.06 18.10 -6.56
C SER A 63 -3.21 17.21 -5.65
N GLU A 64 -3.32 17.40 -4.34
CA GLU A 64 -2.61 16.63 -3.32
C GLU A 64 -3.10 15.18 -3.28
N LEU A 65 -4.42 14.96 -3.39
CA LEU A 65 -4.97 13.60 -3.49
C LEU A 65 -4.48 12.93 -4.77
N ARG A 66 -4.53 13.60 -5.93
CA ARG A 66 -3.99 13.06 -7.19
C ARG A 66 -2.50 12.71 -7.08
N HIS A 67 -1.73 13.53 -6.37
CA HIS A 67 -0.32 13.24 -6.11
C HIS A 67 -0.13 11.99 -5.25
N LEU A 68 -0.88 11.87 -4.16
CA LEU A 68 -0.86 10.65 -3.35
C LEU A 68 -1.22 9.41 -4.20
N LEU A 69 -2.31 9.47 -4.98
CA LEU A 69 -2.74 8.34 -5.81
C LEU A 69 -1.67 7.87 -6.79
N ARG A 70 -0.89 8.79 -7.39
CA ARG A 70 0.25 8.43 -8.24
C ARG A 70 1.33 7.67 -7.46
N LEU A 71 1.67 8.12 -6.26
CA LEU A 71 2.67 7.43 -5.43
C LEU A 71 2.21 6.02 -5.05
N LEU A 72 0.93 5.86 -4.73
CA LEU A 72 0.35 4.54 -4.43
C LEU A 72 0.30 3.64 -5.67
N GLU A 73 0.06 4.21 -6.85
CA GLU A 73 0.15 3.49 -8.12
C GLU A 73 1.59 3.05 -8.45
N HIS A 74 2.60 3.79 -7.98
CA HIS A 74 4.01 3.40 -8.07
C HIS A 74 4.44 2.40 -6.98
N GLY A 75 3.49 1.83 -6.24
CA GLY A 75 3.73 0.74 -5.30
C GLY A 75 4.07 1.16 -3.87
N CYS A 76 4.02 2.45 -3.52
CA CYS A 76 4.16 2.85 -2.12
C CYS A 76 2.90 2.45 -1.32
N HIS A 77 3.05 1.71 -0.23
CA HIS A 77 1.94 1.23 0.60
C HIS A 77 1.96 1.77 2.04
N SER A 78 2.91 2.64 2.37
CA SER A 78 3.03 3.27 3.68
C SER A 78 3.56 4.70 3.59
N GLU A 79 3.35 5.49 4.65
CA GLU A 79 3.97 6.83 4.74
C GLU A 79 5.50 6.76 4.74
N LEU A 80 6.09 5.69 5.30
CA LEU A 80 7.53 5.49 5.32
C LEU A 80 8.09 5.23 3.91
N GLU A 81 7.42 4.39 3.12
CA GLU A 81 7.78 4.17 1.71
C GLU A 81 7.68 5.45 0.87
N ILE A 82 6.62 6.23 1.08
CA ILE A 82 6.45 7.51 0.38
C ILE A 82 7.58 8.47 0.77
N TRP A 83 7.90 8.57 2.06
CA TRP A 83 9.01 9.40 2.53
C TRP A 83 10.34 8.94 1.94
N GLY A 84 10.61 7.63 1.94
CA GLY A 84 11.82 7.04 1.37
C GLY A 84 11.97 7.35 -0.11
N LEU A 85 10.92 7.18 -0.91
CA LEU A 85 10.92 7.53 -2.32
C LEU A 85 11.19 9.02 -2.52
N GLN A 86 10.54 9.90 -1.77
CA GLN A 86 10.64 11.34 -1.98
C GLN A 86 11.93 11.97 -1.45
N ARG A 87 12.63 11.32 -0.50
CA ARG A 87 13.74 11.94 0.24
C ARG A 87 15.05 11.18 0.16
N VAL A 88 15.02 9.87 -0.09
CA VAL A 88 16.19 8.99 0.03
C VAL A 88 16.56 8.36 -1.30
N PHE A 89 15.59 7.82 -2.05
CA PHE A 89 15.89 6.95 -3.18
C PHE A 89 15.96 7.65 -4.54
N VAL A 90 15.58 8.93 -4.62
CA VAL A 90 15.79 9.75 -5.82
C VAL A 90 17.21 10.33 -5.76
N ILE A 91 18.16 9.61 -6.34
CA ILE A 91 19.58 9.95 -6.34
C ILE A 91 20.02 10.24 -7.78
N PRO A 92 20.62 11.41 -8.07
CA PRO A 92 21.11 11.73 -9.41
C PRO A 92 22.07 10.67 -9.95
N GLY A 93 21.83 10.20 -11.17
CA GLY A 93 22.66 9.19 -11.84
C GLY A 93 22.34 7.74 -11.47
N ILE A 94 21.39 7.50 -10.56
CA ILE A 94 20.92 6.15 -10.21
C ILE A 94 19.50 5.95 -10.80
N PRO A 95 19.19 4.79 -11.40
CA PRO A 95 17.82 4.48 -11.84
C PRO A 95 16.81 4.62 -10.69
N LEU A 96 15.54 4.84 -11.00
CA LEU A 96 14.50 4.80 -9.97
C LEU A 96 14.39 3.38 -9.40
N PRO A 97 14.22 3.21 -8.09
CA PRO A 97 13.98 1.90 -7.51
C PRO A 97 12.63 1.33 -7.96
N GLN A 98 12.53 0.01 -7.91
CA GLN A 98 11.25 -0.70 -7.94
C GLN A 98 10.72 -0.85 -6.51
N HIS A 99 9.40 -0.76 -6.34
CA HIS A 99 8.72 -0.96 -5.06
C HIS A 99 8.04 -2.33 -5.00
N GLN A 100 7.89 -2.88 -3.80
CA GLN A 100 7.13 -4.12 -3.53
C GLN A 100 7.60 -5.30 -4.40
N ILE A 101 8.92 -5.48 -4.47
CA ILE A 101 9.57 -6.47 -5.34
C ILE A 101 9.36 -7.87 -4.76
N ARG A 102 8.68 -8.73 -5.52
CA ARG A 102 8.53 -10.14 -5.19
C ARG A 102 9.84 -10.88 -5.48
N VAL A 103 10.44 -11.47 -4.45
CA VAL A 103 11.65 -12.29 -4.55
C VAL A 103 11.30 -13.74 -4.22
N ALA A 104 11.62 -14.65 -5.14
CA ALA A 104 11.46 -16.09 -4.93
C ALA A 104 12.81 -16.72 -4.54
N ALA A 105 12.82 -17.45 -3.44
CA ALA A 105 13.89 -18.35 -3.02
C ALA A 105 13.32 -19.77 -2.91
N GLU A 106 14.19 -20.79 -2.91
CA GLU A 106 13.83 -22.22 -3.06
C GLU A 106 12.65 -22.69 -2.21
N ALA A 107 12.47 -22.14 -1.00
CA ALA A 107 11.36 -22.50 -0.10
C ALA A 107 10.43 -21.33 0.27
N ARG A 108 10.66 -20.11 -0.24
CA ARG A 108 9.93 -18.92 0.23
C ARG A 108 9.78 -17.82 -0.82
N VAL A 109 8.65 -17.13 -0.75
CA VAL A 109 8.44 -15.87 -1.47
C VAL A 109 8.52 -14.74 -0.44
N ALA A 110 9.47 -13.83 -0.61
CA ALA A 110 9.57 -12.60 0.16
C ALA A 110 9.14 -11.40 -0.70
N HIS A 111 8.76 -10.31 -0.06
CA HIS A 111 8.52 -9.03 -0.72
C HIS A 111 9.45 -7.99 -0.10
N LEU A 112 10.30 -7.37 -0.92
CA LEU A 112 11.14 -6.25 -0.53
C LEU A 112 10.37 -4.94 -0.77
N ASP A 113 10.46 -4.00 0.15
CA ASP A 113 9.74 -2.72 0.03
C ASP A 113 10.26 -1.89 -1.16
N VAL A 114 11.59 -1.88 -1.35
CA VAL A 114 12.31 -1.10 -2.37
C VAL A 114 13.53 -1.88 -2.89
N GLY A 115 13.93 -1.69 -4.15
CA GLY A 115 15.21 -2.20 -4.64
C GLY A 115 15.56 -1.89 -6.09
N TRP A 116 16.77 -2.30 -6.48
CA TRP A 116 17.34 -2.21 -7.82
C TRP A 116 17.75 -3.61 -8.30
N PRO A 117 16.88 -4.30 -9.07
CA PRO A 117 17.15 -5.68 -9.49
C PRO A 117 18.43 -5.84 -10.31
N ASP A 118 18.77 -4.86 -11.15
CA ASP A 118 19.96 -4.91 -12.02
C ASP A 118 21.28 -5.00 -11.25
N VAL A 119 21.29 -4.53 -10.00
CA VAL A 119 22.45 -4.58 -9.10
C VAL A 119 22.19 -5.42 -7.84
N LEU A 120 21.10 -6.19 -7.82
CA LEU A 120 20.71 -7.08 -6.72
C LEU A 120 20.66 -6.40 -5.34
N LEU A 121 20.28 -5.11 -5.30
CA LEU A 121 20.18 -4.33 -4.06
C LEU A 121 18.71 -4.25 -3.61
N GLY A 122 18.43 -4.73 -2.39
CA GLY A 122 17.13 -4.61 -1.73
C GLY A 122 17.20 -3.74 -0.48
N VAL A 123 16.14 -2.97 -0.22
CA VAL A 123 15.98 -2.15 0.98
C VAL A 123 14.63 -2.49 1.63
N GLU A 124 14.66 -2.92 2.89
CA GLU A 124 13.47 -3.10 3.72
C GLU A 124 13.26 -1.84 4.59
N LEU A 125 12.01 -1.38 4.67
CA LEU A 125 11.64 -0.19 5.42
C LEU A 125 10.85 -0.62 6.66
N ASP A 126 11.54 -0.69 7.80
CA ASP A 126 10.92 -1.03 9.08
C ASP A 126 10.02 0.11 9.59
N GLY A 127 8.75 0.08 9.20
CA GLY A 127 7.73 1.00 9.69
C GLY A 127 7.20 0.62 11.08
N ALA A 128 6.78 1.61 11.88
CA ALA A 128 6.19 1.37 13.20
C ALA A 128 4.94 0.45 13.18
N ALA A 129 4.21 0.40 12.05
CA ALA A 129 3.08 -0.52 11.85
C ALA A 129 3.51 -1.96 11.54
N ALA A 130 4.77 -2.20 11.17
CA ALA A 130 5.34 -3.53 10.99
C ALA A 130 5.62 -4.22 12.33
N HIS A 131 5.84 -3.46 13.42
CA HIS A 131 6.10 -4.04 14.74
C HIS A 131 4.91 -4.84 15.32
N THR A 132 3.67 -4.51 14.97
CA THR A 132 2.49 -5.31 15.37
C THR A 132 2.27 -6.53 14.46
N GLY A 133 2.80 -6.51 13.23
CA GLY A 133 2.62 -7.58 12.23
C GLY A 133 3.80 -8.55 12.08
N ARG A 134 5.00 -8.19 12.56
CA ARG A 134 6.21 -9.04 12.45
C ARG A 134 6.00 -10.40 13.12
N ALA A 135 5.34 -10.41 14.28
CA ALA A 135 4.98 -11.63 15.00
C ALA A 135 3.98 -12.55 14.25
N GLN A 136 3.25 -12.04 13.24
CA GLN A 136 2.36 -12.85 12.40
C GLN A 136 3.10 -13.36 11.15
N ARG A 137 4.01 -12.57 10.57
CA ARG A 137 4.84 -12.98 9.42
C ARG A 137 5.93 -13.99 9.81
N GLU A 138 6.49 -13.87 11.01
CA GLU A 138 7.45 -14.84 11.55
C GLU A 138 6.80 -16.19 11.87
N ARG A 139 5.48 -16.25 12.10
CA ARG A 139 4.76 -17.51 12.33
C ARG A 139 4.58 -18.35 11.07
N ASP A 140 4.68 -17.77 9.88
CA ASP A 140 4.78 -18.52 8.63
C ASP A 140 6.24 -19.00 8.35
N CYS A 141 7.22 -18.62 9.20
CA CYS A 141 8.64 -18.97 9.06
C CYS A 141 9.12 -20.11 9.98
N VAL A 142 8.26 -20.73 10.80
CA VAL A 142 8.69 -21.86 11.64
C VAL A 142 8.10 -23.16 11.09
N ALA A 143 8.83 -23.79 10.17
CA ALA A 143 8.66 -25.20 9.88
C ALA A 143 9.06 -26.00 11.14
N THR A 144 8.13 -26.74 11.72
CA THR A 144 8.47 -27.84 12.62
C THR A 144 9.12 -28.94 11.78
N PRO A 145 10.38 -29.36 12.03
CA PRO A 145 10.97 -30.43 11.26
C PRO A 145 10.52 -31.80 11.80
N GLY A 146 10.08 -32.68 10.89
CA GLY A 146 10.32 -34.12 11.01
C GLY A 146 9.10 -35.05 10.88
N SER A 147 9.07 -35.85 9.83
CA SER A 147 9.45 -37.27 9.91
C SER A 147 9.70 -37.84 8.50
N PRO A 148 10.77 -38.64 8.29
CA PRO A 148 11.03 -39.28 7.00
C PRO A 148 10.04 -40.42 6.72
N PRO A 149 9.76 -40.74 5.44
CA PRO A 149 8.88 -41.85 5.09
C PRO A 149 9.54 -43.20 5.42
N ALA A 150 8.76 -44.10 6.01
CA ALA A 150 9.16 -45.48 6.24
C ALA A 150 9.33 -46.20 4.89
N ALA A 151 10.46 -46.88 4.73
CA ALA A 151 10.70 -47.78 3.62
C ALA A 151 9.79 -49.01 3.71
N GLY A 152 9.16 -49.35 2.58
CA GLY A 152 8.38 -50.57 2.35
C GLY A 152 8.28 -50.82 0.86
#